data_AF-A0A7G2M580-F1
#
_entry.id   AF-A0A7G2M580-F1
#
_cell.length_a   1.000
_cell.length_b   1.000
_cell.length_c   1.000
_cell.angle_alpha   90.00
_cell.angle_beta   90.00
_cell.angle_gamma   90.00
#
_symmetry.space_group_name_H-M   'P 1'
#
loop_
_entity.id
_entity.type
_entity.pdbx_description
1 polymer ?
#
loop_
_entity_poly.entity_id
_entity_poly.type
_entity_poly.pdbx_seq_one_letter_code
_entity_poly.pdbx_strand_id
1 'polypeptide(L)'
;MIQRIQTVFLLLTVIVTGLLFYMPVITLNMPGATPEQTDIFQFYTTKYIQAGTPPVFIEFNWFSMVLNILITGLAFLSIFLYKKRFLQLRLCLVNIILMLGIIILVSVQAYNITKPDGEWHLNLAFAFPIIGIILTWLALRGIVKDIALLKSYDRIR
;
A
#
# COMPACT_ATOMS: atom_id res chain seq x y z
N MET A 1 9.56 -3.26 -23.54
CA MET A 1 10.01 -1.85 -23.60
C MET A 1 9.93 -1.24 -22.20
N ILE A 2 10.95 -1.50 -21.36
CA ILE A 2 11.12 -0.92 -20.00
C ILE A 2 11.54 0.57 -20.07
N GLN A 3 11.74 1.11 -21.27
CA GLN A 3 12.34 2.42 -21.52
C GLN A 3 11.40 3.62 -21.31
N ARG A 4 10.21 3.43 -20.75
CA ARG A 4 9.28 4.52 -20.43
C ARG A 4 9.33 4.81 -18.94
N ILE A 5 9.47 6.09 -18.59
CA ILE A 5 9.54 6.53 -17.18
C ILE A 5 8.31 6.09 -16.34
N GLN A 6 7.16 5.88 -16.99
CA GLN A 6 5.94 5.35 -16.36
C GLN A 6 6.12 3.94 -15.77
N THR A 7 6.82 3.04 -16.48
CA THR A 7 7.04 1.67 -16.01
C THR A 7 7.99 1.65 -14.82
N VAL A 8 8.92 2.61 -14.73
CA VAL A 8 9.79 2.79 -13.56
C VAL A 8 8.97 3.18 -12.34
N PHE A 9 8.07 4.17 -12.47
CA PHE A 9 7.20 4.56 -11.36
C PHE A 9 6.28 3.42 -10.89
N LEU A 10 5.69 2.67 -11.81
CA LEU A 10 4.88 1.50 -11.46
C LEU A 10 5.70 0.39 -10.78
N LEU A 11 6.93 0.17 -11.22
CA LEU A 11 7.84 -0.80 -10.60
C LEU A 11 8.22 -0.37 -9.17
N LEU A 12 8.51 0.92 -8.96
CA LEU A 12 8.74 1.46 -7.62
C LEU A 12 7.49 1.31 -6.73
N THR A 13 6.30 1.54 -7.27
CA THR A 13 5.04 1.28 -6.56
C THR A 13 4.92 -0.19 -6.13
N VAL A 14 5.26 -1.13 -7.01
CA VAL A 14 5.25 -2.58 -6.68
C VAL A 14 6.23 -2.88 -5.55
N ILE A 15 7.44 -2.32 -5.59
CA ILE A 15 8.44 -2.52 -4.54
C ILE A 15 7.94 -1.98 -3.20
N VAL A 16 7.47 -0.73 -3.17
CA VAL A 16 7.04 -0.06 -1.94
C VAL A 16 5.83 -0.78 -1.31
N THR A 17 4.85 -1.17 -2.12
CA THR A 17 3.68 -1.93 -1.63
C THR A 17 4.01 -3.39 -1.29
N GLY A 18 5.01 -3.97 -1.96
CA GLY A 18 5.55 -5.29 -1.65
C GLY A 18 6.29 -5.34 -0.30
N LEU A 19 7.04 -4.29 0.04
CA LEU A 19 7.70 -4.18 1.35
C LEU A 19 6.70 -4.11 2.51
N LEU A 20 5.48 -3.61 2.25
CA LEU A 20 4.39 -3.51 3.22
C LEU A 20 3.94 -4.87 3.79
N PHE A 21 4.23 -6.00 3.10
CA PHE A 21 3.94 -7.34 3.60
C PHE A 21 4.83 -7.76 4.78
N TYR A 22 6.05 -7.21 4.84
CA TYR A 22 7.11 -7.65 5.74
C TYR A 22 7.41 -6.66 6.87
N MET A 23 6.90 -5.43 6.78
CA MET A 23 7.16 -4.38 7.76
C MET A 23 5.92 -4.11 8.63
N PRO A 24 6.10 -3.85 9.94
CA PRO A 24 5.01 -3.45 10.81
C PRO A 24 4.58 -2.02 10.43
N VAL A 25 3.28 -1.82 10.29
CA VAL A 25 2.69 -0.54 9.89
C VAL A 25 2.41 0.33 11.11
N ILE A 26 1.94 -0.28 12.19
CA ILE A 26 1.62 0.40 13.45
C ILE A 26 2.14 -0.46 14.60
N THR A 27 2.64 0.19 15.66
CA THR A 27 2.95 -0.46 16.94
C THR A 27 1.95 0.04 17.97
N LEU A 28 1.29 -0.87 18.67
CA LEU A 28 0.31 -0.56 19.71
C LEU A 28 0.92 -0.89 21.06
N ASN A 29 0.88 0.05 21.99
CA ASN A 29 1.27 -0.17 23.38
C ASN A 29 -0.01 -0.26 24.20
N MET A 30 -0.25 -1.40 24.83
CA MET A 30 -1.38 -1.60 25.73
C MET A 30 -0.89 -1.63 27.18
N PRO A 31 -1.67 -1.07 28.13
CA PRO A 31 -1.40 -1.28 29.55
C PRO A 31 -1.42 -2.77 29.87
N GLY A 32 -0.34 -3.27 30.44
CA GLY A 32 -0.22 -4.66 30.90
C GLY A 32 -0.92 -4.90 32.24
N ALA A 33 -0.67 -6.06 32.84
CA ALA A 33 -1.28 -6.45 34.12
C ALA A 33 -0.85 -5.55 35.30
N THR A 34 0.28 -4.85 35.18
CA THR A 34 0.76 -3.85 36.14
C THR A 34 0.99 -2.49 35.44
N PRO A 35 0.90 -1.36 36.16
CA PRO A 35 1.11 -0.02 35.57
C PRO A 35 2.48 0.21 34.93
N GLU A 36 3.47 -0.62 35.27
CA GLU A 36 4.84 -0.56 34.76
C GLU A 36 5.08 -1.51 33.57
N GLN A 37 4.17 -2.47 33.32
CA GLN A 37 4.25 -3.36 32.16
C GLN A 37 3.43 -2.79 31.01
N THR A 38 4.06 -2.68 29.85
CA THR A 38 3.40 -2.35 28.58
C THR A 38 3.56 -3.51 27.63
N ASP A 39 2.43 -4.07 27.18
CA ASP A 39 2.42 -5.09 26.15
C ASP A 39 2.48 -4.40 24.78
N ILE A 40 3.52 -4.71 24.02
CA ILE A 40 3.76 -4.12 22.70
C ILE A 40 3.21 -5.06 21.64
N PHE A 41 2.32 -4.57 20.78
CA PHE A 41 1.77 -5.31 19.65
C PHE A 41 2.20 -4.67 18.34
N GLN A 42 2.70 -5.48 17.43
CA GLN A 42 3.07 -5.06 16.08
C GLN A 42 1.97 -5.45 15.10
N PHE A 43 1.43 -4.43 14.46
CA PHE A 43 0.39 -4.53 13.45
C PHE A 43 1.03 -4.56 12.06
N TYR A 44 0.93 -5.70 11.38
CA TYR A 44 1.31 -5.84 9.98
C TYR A 44 0.06 -5.85 9.10
N THR A 45 0.22 -5.59 7.81
CA THR A 45 -0.86 -5.81 6.84
C THR A 45 -1.24 -7.29 6.72
N THR A 46 -0.35 -8.20 7.10
CA THR A 46 -0.56 -9.64 7.02
C THR A 46 -1.04 -10.27 8.32
N LYS A 47 -0.61 -9.73 9.48
CA LYS A 47 -0.75 -10.39 10.78
C LYS A 47 -0.61 -9.44 11.95
N TYR A 48 -1.01 -9.92 13.11
CA TYR A 48 -0.82 -9.32 14.42
C TYR A 48 0.17 -10.15 15.23
N ILE A 49 1.18 -9.51 15.81
CA ILE A 49 2.20 -10.15 16.64
C ILE A 49 2.30 -9.39 17.96
N GLN A 50 2.39 -10.09 19.08
CA GLN A 50 2.86 -9.51 20.34
C GLN A 50 4.39 -9.52 20.32
N ALA A 51 4.98 -8.34 20.43
CA ALA A 51 6.41 -8.17 20.55
C ALA A 51 6.87 -8.69 21.92
N GLY A 52 7.81 -9.63 21.89
CA GLY A 52 8.35 -10.33 23.05
C GLY A 52 9.52 -11.20 22.64
N THR A 53 10.11 -11.93 23.59
CA THR A 53 11.20 -12.87 23.31
C THR A 53 10.82 -14.25 23.85
N PRO A 54 10.28 -15.16 23.01
CA PRO A 54 10.03 -15.05 21.57
C PRO A 54 8.78 -14.22 21.21
N PRO A 55 8.70 -13.68 19.96
CA PRO A 55 7.49 -13.01 19.49
C PRO A 55 6.34 -14.02 19.33
N VAL A 56 5.14 -13.62 19.76
CA VAL A 56 3.95 -14.49 19.75
C VAL A 56 3.01 -14.06 18.64
N PHE A 57 2.68 -15.00 17.75
CA PHE A 57 1.66 -14.80 16.73
C PHE A 57 0.26 -14.81 17.34
N ILE A 58 -0.57 -13.83 16.99
CA ILE A 58 -1.94 -13.72 17.51
C ILE A 58 -2.91 -14.17 16.43
N GLU A 59 -2.99 -13.41 15.34
CA GLU A 59 -3.97 -13.65 14.28
C GLU A 59 -3.50 -13.10 12.92
N PHE A 60 -4.10 -13.59 11.85
CA PHE A 60 -3.94 -13.03 10.51
C PHE A 60 -4.83 -11.80 10.30
N ASN A 61 -4.31 -10.80 9.59
CA ASN A 61 -5.07 -9.64 9.15
C ASN A 61 -5.59 -9.85 7.72
N TRP A 62 -6.58 -10.73 7.56
CA TRP A 62 -7.08 -11.12 6.25
C TRP A 62 -7.54 -9.94 5.38
N PHE A 63 -8.25 -8.97 5.97
CA PHE A 63 -8.77 -7.82 5.23
C PHE A 63 -7.65 -6.95 4.66
N SER A 64 -6.66 -6.59 5.47
CA SER A 64 -5.54 -5.76 5.01
C SER A 64 -4.61 -6.55 4.08
N MET A 65 -4.47 -7.86 4.30
CA MET A 65 -3.64 -8.74 3.47
C MET A 65 -4.18 -8.85 2.05
N VAL A 66 -5.47 -9.18 1.91
CA VAL A 66 -6.13 -9.29 0.60
C VAL A 66 -6.06 -7.96 -0.14
N LEU A 67 -6.32 -6.85 0.55
CA LEU A 67 -6.26 -5.53 -0.06
C LEU A 67 -4.84 -5.18 -0.53
N ASN A 68 -3.81 -5.49 0.26
CA ASN A 68 -2.42 -5.26 -0.13
C ASN A 68 -2.01 -6.13 -1.34
N ILE A 69 -2.47 -7.39 -1.40
CA ILE A 69 -2.24 -8.27 -2.56
C ILE A 69 -2.87 -7.68 -3.82
N LEU A 70 -4.09 -7.17 -3.72
CA LEU A 70 -4.75 -6.51 -4.86
C LEU A 70 -3.99 -5.26 -5.31
N ILE A 71 -3.53 -4.42 -4.37
CA ILE A 71 -2.76 -3.21 -4.67
C ILE A 71 -1.45 -3.57 -5.40
N THR A 72 -0.64 -4.45 -4.82
CA THR A 72 0.65 -4.84 -5.40
C THR A 72 0.45 -5.59 -6.72
N GLY A 73 -0.54 -6.48 -6.80
CA GLY A 73 -0.88 -7.23 -8.00
C GLY A 73 -1.35 -6.33 -9.14
N LEU A 74 -2.21 -5.36 -8.88
CA LEU A 74 -2.67 -4.40 -9.90
C LEU A 74 -1.54 -3.51 -10.40
N ALA A 75 -0.67 -3.03 -9.51
CA ALA A 75 0.52 -2.28 -9.90
C ALA A 75 1.42 -3.11 -10.83
N PHE A 76 1.65 -4.37 -10.48
CA PHE A 76 2.47 -5.30 -11.27
C PHE A 76 1.86 -5.62 -12.63
N LEU A 77 0.57 -5.98 -12.68
CA LEU A 77 -0.16 -6.23 -13.93
C LEU A 77 -0.16 -5.00 -14.84
N SER A 78 -0.27 -3.80 -14.26
CA SER A 78 -0.24 -2.54 -15.02
C SER A 78 1.08 -2.29 -15.76
N ILE A 79 2.19 -2.92 -15.35
CA ILE A 79 3.48 -2.83 -16.07
C ILE A 79 3.40 -3.53 -17.43
N PHE A 80 2.74 -4.69 -17.49
CA PHE A 80 2.65 -5.51 -18.71
C PHE A 80 1.55 -5.02 -19.68
N LEU A 81 0.63 -4.18 -19.22
CA LEU A 81 -0.49 -3.67 -20.03
C LEU A 81 -0.14 -2.50 -20.97
N TYR A 82 1.14 -2.37 -21.35
CA TYR A 82 1.65 -1.27 -22.20
C TYR A 82 0.95 -1.14 -23.57
N LYS A 83 0.39 -2.24 -24.09
CA LYS A 83 -0.38 -2.24 -25.35
C LYS A 83 -1.79 -1.66 -25.19
N LYS A 84 -2.37 -1.72 -23.99
CA LYS A 84 -3.77 -1.34 -23.68
C LYS A 84 -3.78 -0.10 -22.78
N ARG A 85 -3.29 1.04 -23.29
CA ARG A 85 -3.06 2.28 -22.52
C ARG A 85 -4.30 2.79 -21.77
N PHE A 86 -5.49 2.68 -22.35
CA PHE A 86 -6.74 3.05 -21.66
C PHE A 86 -7.07 2.14 -20.46
N LEU A 87 -6.78 0.84 -20.56
CA LEU A 87 -6.97 -0.09 -19.45
C LEU A 87 -5.92 0.17 -18.36
N GLN A 88 -4.67 0.38 -18.75
CA GLN A 88 -3.58 0.75 -17.84
C GLN A 88 -3.91 2.00 -17.03
N LEU A 89 -4.48 3.03 -17.67
CA LEU A 89 -4.96 4.25 -17.01
C LEU A 89 -6.02 3.95 -15.93
N ARG A 90 -7.05 3.15 -16.27
CA ARG A 90 -8.12 2.78 -15.33
C ARG A 90 -7.58 1.98 -14.15
N LEU A 91 -6.66 1.05 -14.39
CA LEU A 91 -6.04 0.25 -13.34
C LEU A 91 -5.20 1.11 -12.40
N CYS A 92 -4.43 2.07 -12.91
CA CYS A 92 -3.68 3.01 -12.07
C CYS A 92 -4.61 3.86 -11.16
N LEU A 93 -5.75 4.32 -11.70
CA LEU A 93 -6.75 5.05 -10.90
C LEU A 93 -7.36 4.19 -9.81
N VAL A 94 -7.76 2.96 -10.14
CA VAL A 94 -8.26 1.99 -9.15
C VAL A 94 -7.20 1.72 -8.08
N ASN A 95 -5.94 1.56 -8.48
CA ASN A 95 -4.84 1.30 -7.56
C ASN A 95 -4.62 2.44 -6.55
N ILE A 96 -4.73 3.70 -7.00
CA ILE A 96 -4.68 4.87 -6.09
C ILE A 96 -5.83 4.82 -5.08
N ILE A 97 -7.05 4.50 -5.52
CA ILE A 97 -8.22 4.41 -4.63
C ILE A 97 -8.03 3.29 -3.60
N LEU A 98 -7.50 2.13 -4.02
CA LEU A 98 -7.24 1.01 -3.11
C LEU A 98 -6.15 1.37 -2.08
N MET A 99 -5.11 2.12 -2.47
CA MET A 99 -4.11 2.61 -1.52
C MET A 99 -4.67 3.60 -0.50
N LEU A 100 -5.64 4.44 -0.89
CA LEU A 100 -6.38 5.24 0.09
C LEU A 100 -7.21 4.35 1.02
N GLY A 101 -7.84 3.32 0.45
CA GLY A 101 -8.60 2.32 1.19
C GLY A 101 -7.77 1.61 2.26
N ILE A 102 -6.53 1.20 1.97
CA ILE A 102 -5.68 0.50 2.95
C ILE A 102 -5.22 1.43 4.08
N ILE A 103 -4.96 2.71 3.80
CA ILE A 103 -4.63 3.71 4.83
C ILE A 103 -5.80 3.85 5.82
N ILE A 104 -7.02 4.00 5.29
CA ILE A 104 -8.23 4.14 6.11
C ILE A 104 -8.47 2.86 6.91
N LEU A 105 -8.42 1.70 6.24
CA LEU A 105 -8.67 0.40 6.86
C LEU A 105 -7.73 0.13 8.03
N VAL A 106 -6.42 0.31 7.84
CA VAL A 106 -5.42 0.09 8.89
C VAL A 106 -5.59 1.08 10.04
N SER A 107 -5.88 2.35 9.74
CA SER A 107 -6.15 3.36 10.79
C SER A 107 -7.37 3.02 11.63
N VAL A 108 -8.46 2.57 11.01
CA VAL A 108 -9.69 2.15 11.70
C VAL A 108 -9.45 0.89 12.53
N GLN A 109 -8.72 -0.10 12.01
CA GLN A 109 -8.39 -1.32 12.75
C GLN A 109 -7.52 -0.99 13.97
N ALA A 110 -6.47 -0.18 13.81
CA ALA A 110 -5.64 0.26 14.94
C ALA A 110 -6.48 0.99 15.99
N TYR A 111 -7.32 1.94 15.59
CA TYR A 111 -8.19 2.67 16.50
C TYR A 111 -9.16 1.75 17.27
N ASN A 112 -9.75 0.74 16.61
CA ASN A 112 -10.67 -0.19 17.28
C ASN A 112 -9.96 -1.13 18.27
N ILE A 113 -8.72 -1.52 17.99
CA ILE A 113 -7.93 -2.40 18.87
C ILE A 113 -7.43 -1.64 20.11
N THR A 114 -7.15 -0.34 19.97
CA THR A 114 -6.46 0.46 20.98
C THR A 114 -7.40 1.07 22.02
N LYS A 115 -8.72 1.04 21.81
CA LYS A 115 -9.68 1.63 22.75
C LYS A 115 -9.82 0.85 24.07
N PRO A 116 -10.01 1.52 25.22
CA PRO A 116 -10.01 2.98 25.43
C PRO A 116 -8.64 3.58 25.78
N ASP A 117 -7.70 2.80 26.32
CA ASP A 117 -6.50 3.31 27.01
C ASP A 117 -5.17 2.95 26.33
N GLY A 118 -5.20 2.38 25.14
CA GLY A 118 -3.98 2.06 24.39
C GLY A 118 -3.36 3.28 23.72
N GLU A 119 -2.06 3.19 23.46
CA GLU A 119 -1.33 4.15 22.62
C GLU A 119 -0.93 3.47 21.31
N TRP A 120 -0.89 4.23 20.22
CA TRP A 120 -0.53 3.72 18.90
C TRP A 120 0.51 4.63 18.25
N HIS A 121 1.57 4.00 17.75
CA HIS A 121 2.69 4.65 17.09
C HIS A 121 2.74 4.24 15.62
N LEU A 122 2.81 5.24 14.73
CA LEU A 122 2.94 5.00 13.30
C LEU A 122 4.39 4.65 12.95
N ASN A 123 4.58 3.50 12.31
CA ASN A 123 5.90 3.11 11.81
C ASN A 123 6.13 3.68 10.40
N LEU A 124 7.38 3.65 9.94
CA LEU A 124 7.78 4.12 8.61
C LEU A 124 6.92 3.50 7.48
N ALA A 125 6.55 2.23 7.62
CA ALA A 125 5.75 1.52 6.61
C ALA A 125 4.35 2.11 6.41
N PHE A 126 3.82 2.89 7.37
CA PHE A 126 2.56 3.61 7.18
C PHE A 126 2.63 4.67 6.07
N ALA A 127 3.83 5.20 5.78
CA ALA A 127 4.05 6.15 4.69
C ALA A 127 4.10 5.48 3.30
N PHE A 128 4.27 4.16 3.22
CA PHE A 128 4.48 3.47 1.95
C PHE A 128 3.28 3.52 1.00
N PRO A 129 2.02 3.36 1.44
CA PRO A 129 0.87 3.56 0.57
C PRO A 129 0.77 5.00 0.07
N ILE A 130 1.19 5.99 0.87
CA ILE A 130 1.21 7.42 0.47
C ILE A 130 2.25 7.64 -0.64
N ILE A 131 3.45 7.10 -0.47
CA ILE A 131 4.51 7.13 -1.49
C ILE A 131 4.03 6.40 -2.75
N GLY A 132 3.37 5.25 -2.59
CA GLY A 132 2.77 4.49 -3.68
C GLY A 132 1.74 5.28 -4.48
N ILE A 133 0.91 6.10 -3.82
CA ILE A 133 -0.06 6.99 -4.48
C ILE A 133 0.66 8.01 -5.35
N ILE A 134 1.69 8.68 -4.82
CA ILE A 134 2.46 9.69 -5.54
C ILE A 134 3.11 9.07 -6.78
N LEU A 135 3.76 7.91 -6.63
CA LEU A 135 4.41 7.18 -7.73
C LEU A 135 3.39 6.74 -8.79
N THR A 136 2.27 6.17 -8.38
CA THR A 136 1.20 5.73 -9.30
C THR A 136 0.59 6.92 -10.04
N TRP A 137 0.47 8.07 -9.40
CA TRP A 137 -0.02 9.28 -10.03
C TRP A 137 0.98 9.88 -11.04
N LEU A 138 2.29 9.81 -10.77
CA LEU A 138 3.32 10.15 -11.74
C LEU A 138 3.27 9.23 -12.96
N ALA A 139 3.08 7.92 -12.75
CA ALA A 139 2.86 6.97 -13.83
C ALA A 139 1.60 7.32 -14.65
N LEU A 140 0.48 7.63 -13.98
CA LEU A 140 -0.78 8.03 -14.60
C LEU A 140 -0.58 9.24 -15.52
N ARG A 141 0.10 10.29 -15.05
CA ARG A 141 0.40 11.48 -15.86
C ARG A 141 1.18 11.15 -17.12
N GLY A 142 2.16 10.26 -17.02
CA GLY A 142 2.89 9.81 -18.20
C GLY A 142 1.99 9.08 -19.19
N ILE A 143 1.12 8.17 -18.72
CA ILE A 143 0.20 7.41 -19.58
C ILE A 143 -0.75 8.35 -20.33
N VAL A 144 -1.27 9.40 -19.67
CA VAL A 144 -2.13 10.41 -20.30
C VAL A 144 -1.40 11.14 -21.43
N LYS A 145 -0.13 11.55 -21.20
CA LYS A 145 0.69 12.18 -22.25
C LYS A 145 0.89 11.25 -23.44
N ASP A 146 1.16 9.98 -23.19
CA ASP A 146 1.32 8.96 -24.22
C ASP A 146 0.06 8.75 -25.06
N ILE A 147 -1.12 8.84 -24.46
CA ILE A 147 -2.40 8.76 -25.18
C ILE A 147 -2.62 10.02 -26.01
N ALA A 148 -2.33 11.20 -25.46
CA ALA A 148 -2.46 12.47 -26.17
C ALA A 148 -1.57 12.55 -27.43
N LEU A 149 -0.32 12.06 -27.33
CA LEU A 149 0.61 11.99 -28.47
C LEU A 149 0.08 11.10 -29.58
N LEU A 150 -0.47 9.92 -29.27
CA LEU A 150 -1.07 9.06 -30.30
C LEU A 150 -2.22 9.75 -31.02
N LYS A 151 -3.08 10.45 -30.25
CA LYS A 151 -4.24 11.15 -30.80
C LYS A 151 -3.85 12.35 -31.68
N SER A 152 -2.67 12.96 -31.49
CA SER A 152 -2.21 14.02 -32.39
C SER A 152 -1.68 13.49 -33.72
N TYR A 153 -1.04 12.32 -33.73
CA TYR A 153 -0.58 11.70 -34.98
C TYR A 153 -1.75 11.25 -35.88
N ASP A 154 -2.84 10.76 -35.30
CA ASP A 154 -4.05 10.38 -36.06
C ASP A 154 -4.75 11.57 -36.74
N ARG A 155 -4.51 12.82 -36.31
CA ARG A 155 -5.12 14.00 -36.96
C ARG A 155 -4.41 14.47 -38.23
N ILE A 156 -3.19 14.01 -38.48
CA ILE A 156 -2.36 14.44 -39.63
C ILE A 156 -2.58 13.52 -40.83
N ARG A 157 -3.24 12.37 -40.62
CA ARG A 157 -3.52 11.36 -41.65
C ARG A 157 -4.97 11.45 -42.12
#